data_AF-A0AAW4IED7-F1
#
_entry.id   AF-A0AAW4IED7-F1
#
_cell.length_a   1.000
_cell.length_b   1.000
_cell.length_c   1.000
_cell.angle_alpha   90.00
_cell.angle_beta   90.00
_cell.angle_gamma   90.00
#
_symmetry.space_group_name_H-M   'P 1'
#
loop_
_entity.id
_entity.type
_entity.pdbx_description
1 polymer ?
#
loop_
_entity_poly.entity_id
_entity_poly.type
_entity_poly.pdbx_seq_one_letter_code
_entity_poly.pdbx_strand_id
1 'polypeptide(L)'
;MSELVMAPDGAVAMLEGLLARGAASRLHYLSASNVTLAVLVLASPCGEIVDEQLVLAQADPLGDLILATGFAVSAVWYSYENKLLGSGAVTDEAGTGPFKVPGLTGTRLLAGGRLKLGTTALS
;
A
#
# COMPACT_ATOMS: atom_id res chain seq x y z
N MET A 1 -2.92 20.90 -32.64
CA MET A 1 -3.74 19.82 -32.07
C MET A 1 -2.78 18.96 -31.27
N SER A 2 -2.42 19.43 -30.07
CA SER A 2 -1.31 18.83 -29.30
C SER A 2 -1.85 17.70 -28.43
N GLU A 3 -1.26 16.55 -28.67
CA GLU A 3 -1.51 15.25 -28.06
C GLU A 3 -1.28 15.32 -26.54
N LEU A 4 -2.28 14.86 -25.78
CA LEU A 4 -2.20 14.72 -24.33
C LEU A 4 -1.33 13.49 -24.01
N VAL A 5 -0.01 13.63 -24.14
CA VAL A 5 0.95 12.64 -23.65
C VAL A 5 0.88 12.68 -22.13
N MET A 6 0.24 11.67 -21.54
CA MET A 6 0.17 11.45 -20.10
C MET A 6 1.59 11.07 -19.62
N ALA A 7 2.38 12.09 -19.27
CA ALA A 7 3.69 11.94 -18.67
C ALA A 7 3.58 11.29 -17.27
N PRO A 8 4.64 10.62 -16.77
CA PRO A 8 4.72 10.03 -15.43
C PRO A 8 4.50 11.03 -14.26
N ASP A 9 4.33 12.31 -14.56
CA ASP A 9 3.96 13.40 -13.65
C ASP A 9 2.63 13.21 -12.91
N GLY A 10 1.71 12.35 -13.39
CA GLY A 10 0.48 12.07 -12.65
C GLY A 10 0.72 11.42 -11.29
N ALA A 11 1.73 10.54 -11.21
CA ALA A 11 2.15 9.93 -9.95
C ALA A 11 2.89 10.93 -9.05
N VAL A 12 3.69 11.83 -9.64
CA VAL A 12 4.42 12.87 -8.90
C VAL A 12 3.46 13.92 -8.36
N ALA A 13 2.45 14.35 -9.11
CA ALA A 13 1.43 15.30 -8.65
C ALA A 13 0.51 14.71 -7.57
N MET A 14 0.18 13.42 -7.65
CA MET A 14 -0.46 12.67 -6.55
C MET A 14 0.45 12.60 -5.31
N LEU A 15 1.75 12.38 -5.51
CA LEU A 15 2.76 12.40 -4.44
C LEU A 15 2.86 13.77 -3.75
N GLU A 16 2.91 14.87 -4.51
CA GLU A 16 2.98 16.25 -3.98
C GLU A 16 1.70 16.63 -3.22
N GLY A 17 0.53 16.23 -3.73
CA GLY A 17 -0.74 16.40 -3.03
C GLY A 17 -0.85 15.59 -1.72
N LEU A 18 -0.15 14.47 -1.64
CA LEU A 18 -0.08 13.63 -0.43
C LEU A 18 0.93 14.19 0.60
N LEU A 19 2.06 14.74 0.13
CA LEU A 19 3.05 15.42 0.98
C LEU A 19 2.45 16.64 1.71
N ALA A 20 1.49 17.33 1.10
CA ALA A 20 0.77 18.45 1.71
C ALA A 20 -0.19 18.06 2.85
N ARG A 21 -0.54 16.77 3.01
CA ARG A 21 -1.44 16.27 4.08
C ARG A 21 -0.72 15.86 5.37
N GLY A 22 0.61 16.01 5.42
CA GLY A 22 1.43 15.73 6.59
C GLY A 22 2.06 14.34 6.54
N ALA A 23 3.39 14.31 6.35
CA ALA A 23 4.34 13.23 6.63
C ALA A 23 3.80 11.78 6.78
N ALA A 24 2.99 11.30 5.84
CA ALA A 24 2.37 9.98 5.94
C ALA A 24 3.28 8.92 5.33
N SER A 25 3.59 7.88 6.10
CA SER A 25 4.28 6.68 5.60
C SER A 25 3.37 5.91 4.64
N ARG A 26 3.95 5.15 3.70
CA ARG A 26 3.19 4.53 2.61
C ARG A 26 3.62 3.10 2.28
N LEU A 27 2.65 2.26 1.95
CA LEU A 27 2.83 0.85 1.61
C LEU A 27 2.48 0.59 0.15
N HIS A 28 3.44 0.15 -0.63
CA HIS A 28 3.28 -0.14 -2.05
C HIS A 28 3.10 -1.64 -2.24
N TYR A 29 1.94 -2.04 -2.76
CA TYR A 29 1.66 -3.44 -3.10
C TYR A 29 2.06 -3.69 -4.55
N LEU A 30 2.98 -4.63 -4.75
CA LEU A 30 3.62 -4.92 -6.03
C LEU A 30 3.18 -6.30 -6.54
N SER A 31 3.01 -6.40 -7.85
CA SER A 31 2.85 -7.68 -8.53
C SER A 31 4.17 -8.42 -8.70
N ALA A 32 4.12 -9.68 -9.14
CA ALA A 32 5.32 -10.45 -9.52
C ALA A 32 6.20 -9.73 -10.57
N SER A 33 5.63 -8.83 -11.36
CA SER A 33 6.33 -8.04 -12.37
C SER A 33 6.81 -6.67 -11.85
N ASN A 34 6.82 -6.45 -10.53
CA ASN A 34 7.14 -5.18 -9.87
C ASN A 34 6.25 -4.00 -10.29
N VAL A 35 5.02 -4.28 -10.73
CA VAL A 35 4.04 -3.24 -11.03
C VAL A 35 3.29 -2.88 -9.75
N THR A 36 3.21 -1.58 -9.43
CA THR A 36 2.44 -1.10 -8.28
C THR A 36 0.95 -1.26 -8.55
N LEU A 37 0.29 -2.10 -7.76
CA LEU A 37 -1.14 -2.39 -7.85
C LEU A 37 -1.97 -1.45 -6.98
N ALA A 38 -1.45 -1.10 -5.80
CA ALA A 38 -2.08 -0.20 -4.86
C ALA A 38 -1.03 0.49 -3.99
N VAL A 39 -1.35 1.71 -3.55
CA VAL A 39 -0.54 2.47 -2.59
C VAL A 39 -1.42 2.78 -1.40
N LEU A 40 -1.04 2.26 -0.24
CA LEU A 40 -1.70 2.51 1.02
C LEU A 40 -1.02 3.66 1.74
N VAL A 41 -1.83 4.60 2.23
CA VAL A 41 -1.34 5.72 3.05
C VAL A 41 -1.61 5.37 4.49
N LEU A 42 -0.56 5.35 5.31
CA LEU A 42 -0.68 5.09 6.74
C LEU A 42 -1.05 6.35 7.50
N ALA A 43 -1.78 6.19 8.60
CA ALA A 43 -2.11 7.28 9.50
C ALA A 43 -0.85 7.87 10.14
N SER A 44 -1.00 9.01 10.83
CA SER A 44 0.05 9.53 11.71
C SER A 44 -0.57 9.73 13.10
N PRO A 45 -0.22 8.88 14.09
CA PRO A 45 0.77 7.79 14.05
C PRO A 45 0.37 6.61 13.15
N CYS A 46 1.38 5.95 12.55
CA CYS A 46 1.20 4.94 11.49
C CYS A 46 0.90 3.52 11.98
N GLY A 47 1.05 3.26 13.27
CA GLY A 47 0.79 1.97 13.87
C GLY A 47 1.14 1.94 15.35
N GLU A 48 0.69 0.89 16.03
CA GLU A 48 0.91 0.60 17.44
C GLU A 48 1.44 -0.83 17.57
N ILE A 49 2.30 -1.08 18.57
CA ILE A 49 2.69 -2.45 18.92
C ILE A 49 1.65 -2.99 19.90
N VAL A 50 0.86 -3.97 19.45
CA VAL A 50 -0.15 -4.66 20.24
C VAL A 50 0.23 -6.14 20.26
N ASP A 51 0.35 -6.74 21.44
CA ASP A 51 0.67 -8.17 21.59
C ASP A 51 1.97 -8.59 20.88
N GLU A 52 3.04 -7.79 21.02
CA GLU A 52 4.33 -7.97 20.32
C GLU A 52 4.25 -7.93 18.79
N GLN A 53 3.13 -7.48 18.22
CA GLN A 53 2.91 -7.33 16.79
C GLN A 53 2.75 -5.85 16.40
N LEU A 54 3.41 -5.42 15.33
CA LEU A 54 3.24 -4.07 14.79
C LEU A 54 1.94 -3.97 13.99
N VAL A 55 0.89 -3.44 14.61
CA VAL A 55 -0.40 -3.17 13.99
C VAL A 55 -0.34 -1.81 13.30
N LEU A 56 -0.36 -1.83 11.97
CA LEU A 56 -0.38 -0.61 11.15
C LEU A 56 -1.81 -0.08 10.97
N ALA A 57 -1.97 1.24 10.98
CA ALA A 57 -3.25 1.92 10.79
C ALA A 57 -3.24 2.67 9.46
N GLN A 58 -4.26 2.43 8.62
CA GLN A 58 -4.47 3.24 7.41
C GLN A 58 -4.97 4.64 7.76
N ALA A 59 -4.54 5.64 6.97
CA ALA A 59 -5.05 6.99 7.07
C ALA A 59 -6.54 7.07 6.71
N ASP A 60 -6.98 6.28 5.72
CA ASP A 60 -8.38 6.16 5.34
C ASP A 60 -8.93 4.78 5.78
N PRO A 61 -9.86 4.72 6.76
CA PRO A 61 -10.45 3.45 7.23
C PRO A 61 -11.37 2.78 6.21
N LEU A 62 -11.79 3.49 5.16
CA LEU A 62 -12.52 2.92 4.03
C LEU A 62 -11.58 2.23 3.03
N GLY A 63 -10.26 2.41 3.17
CA GLY A 63 -9.22 1.83 2.33
C GLY A 63 -8.81 2.71 1.16
N ASP A 64 -7.66 2.40 0.59
CA ASP A 64 -7.02 3.15 -0.49
C ASP A 64 -7.38 2.58 -1.87
N LEU A 65 -7.28 3.40 -2.92
CA LEU A 65 -7.66 3.01 -4.27
C LEU A 65 -6.68 1.97 -4.84
N ILE A 66 -7.22 0.88 -5.39
CA ILE A 66 -6.46 -0.06 -6.20
C ILE A 66 -6.35 0.49 -7.62
N LEU A 67 -5.12 0.77 -8.03
CA LEU A 67 -4.78 1.35 -9.34
C LEU A 67 -4.86 0.33 -10.46
N ALA A 68 -4.46 -0.92 -10.20
CA ALA A 68 -4.39 -1.97 -11.20
C ALA A 68 -4.86 -3.32 -10.65
N THR A 69 -5.52 -4.10 -11.53
CA THR A 69 -5.92 -5.47 -11.23
C THR A 69 -4.72 -6.39 -11.32
N GLY A 70 -4.48 -7.19 -10.29
CA GLY A 70 -3.36 -8.13 -10.27
C GLY A 70 -3.27 -8.91 -8.97
N PHE A 71 -2.28 -9.78 -8.87
CA PHE A 71 -1.95 -10.47 -7.62
C PHE A 71 -0.81 -9.72 -6.93
N ALA A 72 -1.05 -9.26 -5.71
CA ALA A 72 0.00 -8.68 -4.88
C ALA A 72 0.89 -9.80 -4.35
N VAL A 73 2.17 -9.75 -4.68
CA VAL A 73 3.16 -10.76 -4.25
C VAL A 73 4.08 -10.20 -3.17
N SER A 74 4.32 -8.89 -3.21
CA SER A 74 5.21 -8.23 -2.26
C SER A 74 4.70 -6.85 -1.92
N ALA A 75 4.99 -6.40 -0.71
CA ALA A 75 4.70 -5.05 -0.26
C ALA A 75 5.97 -4.39 0.24
N VAL A 76 6.10 -3.10 -0.07
CA VAL A 76 7.27 -2.29 0.26
C VAL A 76 6.79 -1.07 1.02
N TRP A 77 7.33 -0.88 2.22
CA TRP A 77 7.02 0.21 3.11
C TRP A 77 8.05 1.31 2.99
N TYR A 78 7.59 2.51 2.66
CA TYR A 78 8.39 3.72 2.65
C TYR A 78 7.97 4.68 3.76
N SER A 79 8.96 5.35 4.37
CA SER A 79 8.72 6.50 5.23
C SER A 79 8.23 7.69 4.40
N TYR A 80 7.76 8.73 5.10
CA TYR A 80 7.42 10.00 4.47
C TYR A 80 8.61 10.66 3.72
N GLU A 81 9.85 10.36 4.11
CA GLU A 81 11.08 10.82 3.42
C GLU A 81 11.46 9.93 2.24
N ASN A 82 10.59 9.01 1.81
CA ASN A 82 10.86 8.00 0.79
C ASN A 82 12.00 7.05 1.12
N LYS A 83 12.33 6.89 2.41
CA LYS A 83 13.30 5.86 2.84
C LYS A 83 12.58 4.53 2.96
N LEU A 84 13.20 3.47 2.45
CA LEU A 84 12.72 2.11 2.63
C LEU A 84 12.76 1.76 4.12
N LEU A 85 11.59 1.52 4.71
CA LEU A 85 11.45 1.07 6.10
C LEU A 85 11.42 -0.45 6.20
N GLY A 86 10.83 -1.11 5.20
CA GLY A 86 10.74 -2.56 5.17
C GLY A 86 10.11 -3.07 3.89
N SER A 87 10.26 -4.36 3.64
CA SER A 87 9.60 -5.04 2.53
C SER A 87 9.32 -6.48 2.92
N GLY A 88 8.26 -7.07 2.37
CA GLY A 88 7.89 -8.43 2.71
C GLY A 88 6.90 -9.03 1.71
N ALA A 89 6.71 -10.34 1.82
CA ALA A 89 5.71 -11.04 1.03
C ALA A 89 4.30 -10.59 1.44
N VAL A 90 3.42 -10.47 0.45
CA VAL A 90 2.00 -10.25 0.68
C VAL A 90 1.32 -11.61 0.63
N THR A 91 0.55 -11.91 1.67
CA THR A 91 -0.27 -13.12 1.70
C THR A 91 -1.71 -12.77 2.00
N ASP A 92 -2.60 -13.72 1.74
CA ASP A 92 -3.95 -13.68 2.25
C ASP A 92 -3.97 -13.94 3.77
N GLU A 93 -5.15 -13.87 4.37
CA GLU A 93 -5.33 -14.03 5.82
C GLU A 93 -4.81 -15.38 6.37
N ALA A 94 -4.84 -16.42 5.53
CA ALA A 94 -4.35 -17.76 5.86
C ALA A 94 -2.83 -17.95 5.66
N GLY A 95 -2.16 -17.01 4.98
CA GLY A 95 -0.73 -17.09 4.73
C GLY A 95 0.13 -16.51 5.86
N THR A 96 1.40 -16.88 5.85
CA THR A 96 2.41 -16.52 6.86
C THR A 96 3.18 -15.24 6.55
N GLY A 97 2.76 -14.47 5.54
CA GLY A 97 3.45 -13.25 5.12
C GLY A 97 3.23 -12.10 6.11
N PRO A 98 4.21 -11.17 6.20
CA PRO A 98 4.10 -10.02 7.10
C PRO A 98 2.99 -9.05 6.71
N PHE A 99 2.68 -8.95 5.41
CA PHE A 99 1.63 -8.07 4.89
C PHE A 99 0.41 -8.88 4.47
N LYS A 100 -0.72 -8.62 5.13
CA LYS A 100 -1.98 -9.29 4.83
C LYS A 100 -2.91 -8.43 3.98
N VAL A 101 -3.56 -9.08 3.02
CA VAL A 101 -4.65 -8.50 2.23
C VAL A 101 -5.96 -9.21 2.61
N PRO A 102 -6.88 -8.52 3.31
CA PRO A 102 -8.18 -9.05 3.67
C PRO A 102 -9.09 -9.02 2.45
N GLY A 103 -9.72 -10.15 2.11
CA GLY A 103 -10.59 -10.23 0.94
C GLY A 103 -10.89 -11.65 0.47
N LEU A 104 -11.04 -11.80 -0.85
CA LEU A 104 -11.21 -13.08 -1.54
C LEU A 104 -10.01 -14.00 -1.27
N THR A 105 -10.20 -15.31 -1.38
CA THR A 105 -9.11 -16.29 -1.28
C THR A 105 -7.97 -15.92 -2.26
N GLY A 106 -6.81 -15.58 -1.72
CA GLY A 106 -5.64 -15.10 -2.47
C GLY A 106 -5.44 -13.58 -2.47
N THR A 107 -4.27 -13.13 -2.92
CA THR A 107 -3.83 -11.72 -2.86
C THR A 107 -4.30 -10.88 -4.05
N ARG A 108 -5.47 -11.20 -4.60
CA ARG A 108 -5.95 -10.58 -5.84
C ARG A 108 -6.57 -9.21 -5.55
N LEU A 109 -5.96 -8.19 -6.13
CA LEU A 109 -6.43 -6.81 -6.14
C LEU A 109 -7.20 -6.54 -7.43
N LEU A 110 -8.31 -5.81 -7.33
CA LEU A 110 -9.16 -5.43 -8.47
C LEU A 110 -9.12 -3.91 -8.64
N ALA A 111 -8.72 -3.44 -9.82
CA ALA A 111 -8.71 -2.02 -10.17
C ALA A 111 -10.08 -1.37 -9.93
N GLY A 112 -10.09 -0.19 -9.34
CA GLY A 112 -11.31 0.51 -8.94
C GLY A 112 -11.93 0.01 -7.62
N GLY A 113 -11.40 -1.06 -7.05
CA GLY A 113 -11.69 -1.48 -5.68
C GLY A 113 -10.93 -0.65 -4.64
N ARG A 114 -11.23 -0.91 -3.37
CA ARG A 114 -10.48 -0.36 -2.24
C ARG A 114 -9.69 -1.45 -1.53
N LEU A 115 -8.39 -1.21 -1.35
CA LEU A 115 -7.53 -2.06 -0.55
C LEU A 115 -7.55 -1.59 0.89
N LYS A 116 -8.03 -2.49 1.76
CA LYS A 116 -7.89 -2.33 3.20
C LYS A 116 -6.67 -3.09 3.67
N LEU A 117 -5.98 -2.52 4.64
CA LEU A 117 -4.87 -3.18 5.31
C LEU A 117 -5.46 -4.27 6.21
N GLY A 118 -4.99 -5.50 6.03
CA GLY A 118 -5.27 -6.58 6.97
C GLY A 118 -4.41 -6.45 8.20
N THR A 119 -4.57 -7.36 9.15
CA THR A 119 -3.70 -7.42 10.32
C THR A 119 -2.26 -7.62 9.84
N THR A 120 -1.42 -6.60 9.99
CA THR A 120 -0.01 -6.67 9.61
C THR A 120 0.75 -7.13 10.85
N ALA A 121 1.54 -8.19 10.75
CA ALA A 121 2.37 -8.68 11.85
C ALA A 121 3.81 -8.71 11.34
N LEU A 122 4.56 -7.66 11.62
CA LEU A 122 6.00 -7.59 11.37
C LEU A 122 6.70 -8.11 12.63
N SER A 123 7.40 -9.24 12.51
CA SER A 123 8.29 -9.82 13.51
C SER A 123 9.75 -9.58 13.15
#